data_AF-A0A7X5Y459-F1
#
_entry.id   AF-A0A7X5Y459-F1
#
_cell.length_a   1.000
_cell.length_b   1.000
_cell.length_c   1.000
_cell.angle_alpha   90.00
_cell.angle_beta   90.00
_cell.angle_gamma   90.00
#
_symmetry.space_group_name_H-M   'P 1'
#
loop_
_entity.id
_entity.type
_entity.pdbx_description
1 polymer ?
#
loop_
_entity_poly.entity_id
_entity_poly.type
_entity_poly.pdbx_seq_one_letter_code
_entity_poly.pdbx_strand_id
1 'polypeptide(L)'
;MTSDTIFALSSGALPAAIAIVRISGPRAEEAAVRLAGTLPPPRQASLRRLTSEAGDLLDEALVLCFFAPHTATGEALVELHLHGGRAVVTRVLRELAGMPGLREAEPGEFTRRALLNGRLDLTEAEGLADLLSAETEWQRRAALDSAGGAIRRQVEAWRSRLVIMSAQAEAAIDYVGDEDETALDLDRLSRETEELLSEWRDWLDRPPAEMLQQGLKVVLAGPPNSGKSSLFNALAGADKAIVTPIPGTTRDTLEARIDLDGIPLTLVDTAGLRPTSDEVEQIGVERALDAQTVADILLWLGDPQEAPQHRSLLLIHSRADERGSAPPGSVPASVRSRDGLKTLEAALRAAAAKALPPVDLSLMNRRQRGALLEASATWRNDLTDDAVIVAERLRQALAAIDRLSGRAGTEDVLDTLFARFCLGK
;
A
#
# COMPACT_ATOMS: atom_id res chain seq x y z
N MET A 1 14.16 6.84 24.19
CA MET A 1 15.15 7.29 23.20
C MET A 1 16.20 6.20 23.09
N THR A 2 16.27 5.55 21.92
CA THR A 2 17.32 4.58 21.61
C THR A 2 18.66 5.31 21.56
N SER A 3 19.66 4.79 22.26
CA SER A 3 21.00 5.42 22.38
C SER A 3 21.93 5.08 21.21
N ASP A 4 21.49 4.19 20.32
CA ASP A 4 22.26 3.70 19.19
C ASP A 4 22.06 4.55 17.93
N THR A 5 23.09 4.55 17.08
CA THR A 5 23.05 5.17 15.74
C THR A 5 23.02 4.06 14.70
N ILE A 6 22.07 4.12 13.80
CA ILE A 6 21.91 3.13 12.74
C ILE A 6 22.46 3.64 11.42
N PHE A 7 22.94 2.71 10.59
CA PHE A 7 23.30 3.01 9.22
C PHE A 7 22.87 1.88 8.26
N ALA A 8 22.60 2.21 7.01
CA ALA A 8 22.37 1.23 5.96
C ALA A 8 22.53 1.84 4.57
N LEU A 9 22.68 0.97 3.56
CA LEU A 9 22.38 1.33 2.18
C LEU A 9 20.89 1.71 2.09
N SER A 10 20.59 2.90 1.61
CA SER A 10 19.23 3.46 1.49
C SER A 10 18.82 3.73 0.03
N SER A 11 19.66 3.37 -0.93
CA SER A 11 19.34 3.34 -2.38
C SER A 11 19.04 1.92 -2.85
N GLY A 12 18.55 1.78 -4.09
CA GLY A 12 18.23 0.48 -4.69
C GLY A 12 19.44 -0.44 -4.93
N ALA A 13 19.16 -1.61 -5.52
CA ALA A 13 20.13 -2.69 -5.72
C ALA A 13 21.42 -2.24 -6.45
N LEU A 14 22.55 -2.77 -5.97
CA LEU A 14 23.87 -2.55 -6.56
C LEU A 14 24.19 -3.62 -7.63
N PRO A 15 24.96 -3.28 -8.70
CA PRO A 15 25.64 -2.00 -8.92
C PRO A 15 24.72 -0.89 -9.44
N ALA A 16 25.04 0.35 -9.08
CA ALA A 16 24.36 1.56 -9.56
C ALA A 16 25.40 2.68 -9.82
N ALA A 17 24.98 3.77 -10.46
CA ALA A 17 25.84 4.95 -10.60
C ALA A 17 26.16 5.58 -9.24
N ILE A 18 25.14 5.72 -8.39
CA ILE A 18 25.23 6.31 -7.05
C ILE A 18 24.59 5.34 -6.05
N ALA A 19 25.22 5.20 -4.89
CA ALA A 19 24.66 4.53 -3.72
C ALA A 19 24.54 5.53 -2.57
N ILE A 20 23.38 5.56 -1.91
CA ILE A 20 23.16 6.43 -0.75
C ILE A 20 23.28 5.58 0.50
N VAL A 21 24.28 5.85 1.34
CA VAL A 21 24.37 5.29 2.69
C VAL A 21 23.83 6.34 3.67
N ARG A 22 22.82 5.96 4.44
CA ARG A 22 22.18 6.83 5.43
C ARG A 22 22.63 6.43 6.83
N ILE A 23 22.88 7.43 7.69
CA ILE A 23 23.24 7.28 9.10
C ILE A 23 22.24 8.11 9.92
N SER A 24 21.58 7.53 10.92
CA SER A 24 20.59 8.22 11.78
C SER A 24 20.81 7.89 13.25
N GLY A 25 20.80 8.91 14.10
CA GLY A 25 20.92 8.76 15.56
C GLY A 25 21.88 9.77 16.18
N PRO A 26 22.10 9.69 17.50
CA PRO A 26 22.87 10.70 18.26
C PRO A 26 24.34 10.82 17.84
N ARG A 27 24.92 9.82 17.17
CA ARG A 27 26.32 9.80 16.70
C ARG A 27 26.45 9.94 15.18
N ALA A 28 25.37 10.25 14.46
CA ALA A 28 25.40 10.34 13.00
C ALA A 28 26.43 11.36 12.49
N GLU A 29 26.49 12.53 13.12
CA GLU A 29 27.45 13.58 12.77
C GLU A 29 28.88 13.20 13.14
N GLU A 30 29.10 12.59 14.32
CA GLU A 30 30.43 12.12 14.75
C GLU A 30 30.98 11.08 13.76
N ALA A 31 30.16 10.10 13.38
CA ALA A 31 30.55 9.07 12.42
C ALA A 31 30.91 9.67 11.05
N ALA A 32 30.11 10.63 10.57
CA ALA A 32 30.38 11.30 9.32
C ALA A 32 31.65 12.16 9.36
N VAL A 33 31.93 12.86 10.47
CA VAL A 33 33.19 13.59 10.69
C VAL A 33 34.39 12.66 10.61
N ARG A 34 34.32 11.46 11.20
CA ARG A 34 35.42 10.47 11.14
C ARG A 34 35.76 10.05 9.72
N LEU A 35 34.75 9.93 8.84
CA LEU A 35 34.97 9.56 7.44
C LEU A 35 35.37 10.75 6.57
N ALA A 36 34.69 11.90 6.71
CA ALA A 36 34.76 13.02 5.77
C ALA A 36 35.64 14.19 6.25
N GLY A 37 36.11 14.16 7.50
CA GLY A 37 36.82 15.27 8.15
C GLY A 37 35.87 16.39 8.57
N THR A 38 35.47 17.25 7.63
CA THR A 38 34.53 18.36 7.91
C THR A 38 33.18 18.14 7.27
N LEU A 39 32.11 18.52 7.96
CA LEU A 39 30.75 18.42 7.44
C LEU A 39 30.29 19.74 6.79
N PRO A 40 29.45 19.68 5.74
CA PRO A 40 28.82 20.87 5.21
C PRO A 40 27.75 21.43 6.17
N PRO A 41 27.30 22.68 5.94
CA PRO A 41 26.08 23.17 6.58
C PRO A 41 24.88 22.25 6.30
N PRO A 42 23.87 22.22 7.19
CA PRO A 42 22.68 21.40 7.00
C PRO A 42 22.01 21.68 5.65
N ARG A 43 21.57 20.60 5.00
CA ARG A 43 20.88 20.61 3.70
C ARG A 43 21.69 21.26 2.56
N GLN A 44 23.02 21.34 2.71
CA GLN A 44 23.94 21.71 1.65
C GLN A 44 24.84 20.52 1.31
N ALA A 45 24.88 20.15 0.03
CA ALA A 45 25.75 19.08 -0.43
C ALA A 45 27.19 19.60 -0.56
N SER A 46 28.17 18.81 -0.14
CA SER A 46 29.57 19.11 -0.42
C SER A 46 30.35 17.85 -0.79
N LEU A 47 31.27 17.99 -1.73
CA LEU A 47 32.19 16.91 -2.10
C LEU A 47 33.22 16.71 -1.00
N ARG A 48 33.43 15.45 -0.61
CA ARG A 48 34.37 15.04 0.42
C ARG A 48 35.11 13.78 -0.01
N ARG A 49 36.38 13.69 0.38
CA ARG A 49 37.14 12.46 0.33
C ARG A 49 36.84 11.68 1.60
N LEU A 50 36.22 10.52 1.47
CA LEU A 50 35.93 9.64 2.59
C LEU A 50 37.14 8.74 2.83
N THR A 51 37.66 8.74 4.05
CA THR A 51 38.83 7.94 4.44
C THR A 51 38.51 7.00 5.59
N SER A 52 39.19 5.84 5.63
CA SER A 52 39.18 4.95 6.78
C SER A 52 39.99 5.54 7.96
N GLU A 53 39.88 4.92 9.13
CA GLU A 53 40.73 5.23 10.29
C GLU A 53 42.23 5.05 9.98
N ALA A 54 42.58 4.12 9.09
CA ALA A 54 43.96 3.90 8.64
C ALA A 54 44.45 4.94 7.61
N GLY A 55 43.57 5.83 7.13
CA GLY A 55 43.86 6.85 6.13
C GLY A 55 43.67 6.42 4.67
N ASP A 56 43.26 5.17 4.43
CA ASP A 56 42.94 4.70 3.07
C ASP A 56 41.73 5.45 2.50
N LEU A 57 41.82 5.88 1.24
CA LEU A 57 40.70 6.49 0.52
C LEU A 57 39.63 5.43 0.26
N LEU A 58 38.42 5.67 0.76
CA LEU A 58 37.25 4.81 0.56
C LEU A 58 36.49 5.21 -0.70
N ASP A 59 36.23 6.51 -0.84
CA ASP A 59 35.53 7.10 -1.98
C ASP A 59 35.69 8.63 -2.02
N GLU A 60 35.32 9.25 -3.14
CA GLU A 60 35.03 10.68 -3.23
C GLU A 60 33.52 10.86 -3.45
N ALA A 61 32.84 11.39 -2.43
CA ALA A 61 31.38 11.32 -2.31
C ALA A 61 30.77 12.68 -1.94
N LEU A 62 29.52 12.90 -2.33
CA LEU A 62 28.75 14.02 -1.79
C LEU A 62 28.26 13.64 -0.39
N VAL A 63 28.44 14.55 0.56
CA VAL A 63 27.94 14.42 1.94
C VAL A 63 26.83 15.44 2.14
N LEU A 64 25.74 15.01 2.77
CA LEU A 64 24.58 15.83 3.09
C LEU A 64 24.17 15.61 4.55
N CYS A 65 24.07 16.69 5.32
CA CYS A 65 23.73 16.64 6.75
C CYS A 65 22.35 17.22 7.02
N PHE A 66 21.62 16.67 7.99
CA PHE A 66 20.31 17.12 8.40
C PHE A 66 20.23 17.20 9.92
N PHE A 67 19.66 18.30 10.43
CA PHE A 67 19.49 18.52 11.87
C PHE A 67 18.12 18.07 12.37
N ALA A 68 18.13 17.41 13.52
CA ALA A 68 16.94 17.12 14.30
C ALA A 68 16.20 18.41 14.70
N PRO A 69 14.87 18.38 14.85
CA PRO A 69 13.96 17.28 14.57
C PRO A 69 13.51 17.22 13.10
N HIS A 70 14.04 18.08 12.22
CA HIS A 70 13.56 18.28 10.85
C HIS A 70 14.19 17.31 9.86
N THR A 71 14.17 16.02 10.19
CA THR A 71 14.70 14.92 9.38
C THR A 71 13.64 13.85 9.14
N ALA A 72 13.97 12.85 8.31
CA ALA A 72 13.07 11.72 8.03
C ALA A 72 12.77 10.92 9.31
N THR A 73 13.79 10.64 10.13
CA THR A 73 13.65 9.89 11.38
C THR A 73 13.29 10.77 12.58
N GLY A 74 13.47 12.10 12.49
CA GLY A 74 13.39 13.00 13.64
C GLY A 74 14.70 13.11 14.44
N GLU A 75 15.72 12.33 14.08
CA GLU A 75 17.05 12.33 14.69
C GLU A 75 18.07 13.08 13.81
N ALA A 76 19.29 13.30 14.31
CA ALA A 76 20.38 13.75 13.46
C ALA A 76 20.62 12.71 12.36
N LEU A 77 20.78 13.17 11.11
CA LEU A 77 20.82 12.30 9.95
C LEU A 77 21.88 12.79 8.95
N VAL A 78 22.67 11.85 8.43
CA VAL A 78 23.68 12.11 7.40
C VAL A 78 23.46 11.15 6.24
N GLU A 79 23.62 11.64 5.02
CA GLU A 79 23.65 10.83 3.81
C GLU A 79 25.01 10.95 3.11
N LEU A 80 25.58 9.80 2.76
CA LEU A 80 26.79 9.65 1.96
C LEU A 80 26.39 9.16 0.58
N HIS A 81 26.61 9.97 -0.46
CA HIS A 81 26.27 9.68 -1.84
C HIS A 81 27.53 9.16 -2.54
N LEU A 82 27.75 7.85 -2.41
CA LEU A 82 28.91 7.11 -2.87
C LEU A 82 28.78 6.74 -4.35
N HIS A 83 29.88 6.37 -4.98
CA HIS A 83 29.83 5.56 -6.20
C HIS A 83 29.16 4.22 -5.90
N GLY A 84 28.19 3.81 -6.72
CA GLY A 84 27.34 2.63 -6.48
C GLY A 84 28.01 1.27 -6.76
N GLY A 85 29.32 1.16 -6.54
CA GLY A 85 30.05 -0.08 -6.62
C GLY A 85 29.89 -0.93 -5.34
N ARG A 86 29.63 -2.24 -5.50
CA ARG A 86 29.48 -3.17 -4.36
C ARG A 86 30.65 -3.12 -3.38
N ALA A 87 31.89 -3.05 -3.87
CA ALA A 87 33.08 -3.00 -3.04
C ALA A 87 33.19 -1.70 -2.23
N VAL A 88 32.85 -0.55 -2.85
CA VAL A 88 32.85 0.77 -2.20
C VAL A 88 31.85 0.79 -1.05
N VAL A 89 30.58 0.44 -1.34
CA VAL A 89 29.52 0.39 -0.33
C VAL A 89 29.88 -0.57 0.79
N THR A 90 30.32 -1.80 0.46
CA THR A 90 30.71 -2.79 1.49
C THR A 90 31.84 -2.28 2.38
N ARG A 91 32.83 -1.58 1.81
CA ARG A 91 33.93 -1.03 2.59
C ARG A 91 33.45 0.09 3.51
N VAL A 92 32.64 1.03 3.03
CA VAL A 92 32.10 2.13 3.86
C VAL A 92 31.20 1.60 4.98
N LEU A 93 30.34 0.61 4.71
CA LEU A 93 29.50 -0.02 5.75
C LEU A 93 30.35 -0.71 6.82
N ARG A 94 31.46 -1.39 6.44
CA ARG A 94 32.39 -1.99 7.41
C ARG A 94 33.08 -0.96 8.29
N GLU A 95 33.48 0.18 7.73
CA GLU A 95 34.07 1.27 8.51
C GLU A 95 33.08 1.81 9.54
N LEU A 96 31.82 2.02 9.14
CA LEU A 96 30.75 2.44 10.05
C LEU A 96 30.46 1.39 11.13
N ALA A 97 30.45 0.10 10.77
CA ALA A 97 30.26 -1.02 11.70
C ALA A 97 31.36 -1.10 12.77
N GLY A 98 32.57 -0.64 12.47
CA GLY A 98 33.68 -0.59 13.42
C GLY A 98 33.58 0.53 14.46
N MET A 99 32.66 1.50 14.29
CA MET A 99 32.57 2.66 15.17
C MET A 99 31.73 2.36 16.42
N PRO A 100 32.19 2.74 17.63
CA PRO A 100 31.42 2.51 18.86
C PRO A 100 30.05 3.20 18.84
N GLY A 101 29.00 2.45 19.15
CA GLY A 101 27.62 2.95 19.23
C GLY A 101 26.89 3.01 17.88
N LEU A 102 27.50 2.48 16.82
CA LEU A 102 26.86 2.30 15.51
C LEU A 102 26.50 0.84 15.27
N ARG A 103 25.40 0.61 14.55
CA ARG A 103 25.04 -0.72 14.02
C ARG A 103 24.31 -0.62 12.68
N GLU A 104 24.27 -1.72 11.95
CA GLU A 104 23.41 -1.80 10.77
C GLU A 104 21.93 -1.70 11.16
N ALA A 105 21.16 -1.00 10.33
CA ALA A 105 19.72 -0.85 10.51
C ALA A 105 18.98 -2.15 10.17
N GLU A 106 17.94 -2.43 10.94
CA GLU A 106 16.97 -3.49 10.64
C GLU A 106 16.04 -3.10 9.47
N PRO A 107 15.33 -4.07 8.84
CA PRO A 107 14.35 -3.77 7.80
C PRO A 107 13.33 -2.74 8.29
N GLY A 108 13.13 -1.66 7.52
CA GLY A 108 12.16 -0.61 7.87
C GLY A 108 12.51 0.24 9.10
N GLU A 109 13.68 0.07 9.72
CA GLU A 109 13.96 0.70 11.01
C GLU A 109 13.98 2.25 10.95
N PHE A 110 14.44 2.84 9.85
CA PHE A 110 14.36 4.30 9.67
C PHE A 110 12.90 4.79 9.72
N THR A 111 11.97 4.08 9.08
CA THR A 111 10.54 4.39 9.11
C THR A 111 9.96 4.14 10.50
N ARG A 112 10.40 3.08 11.20
CA ARG A 112 10.02 2.80 12.60
C ARG A 112 10.44 3.94 13.53
N ARG A 113 11.66 4.45 13.41
CA ARG A 113 12.14 5.61 14.18
C ARG A 113 11.34 6.87 13.86
N ALA A 114 11.00 7.08 12.59
CA ALA A 114 10.16 8.20 12.18
C ALA A 114 8.76 8.14 12.84
N LEU A 115 8.15 6.96 12.94
CA LEU A 115 6.89 6.75 13.67
C LEU A 115 7.03 7.06 15.16
N LEU A 116 8.05 6.48 15.82
CA LEU A 116 8.31 6.69 17.26
C LEU A 116 8.59 8.16 17.61
N ASN A 117 9.20 8.90 16.69
CA ASN A 117 9.49 10.33 16.86
C ASN A 117 8.35 11.24 16.32
N GLY A 118 7.20 10.67 15.96
CA GLY A 118 6.02 11.41 15.51
C GLY A 118 6.19 12.17 14.19
N ARG A 119 7.20 11.80 13.37
CA ARG A 119 7.42 12.38 12.04
C ARG A 119 6.37 11.92 11.04
N LEU A 120 5.88 10.69 11.22
CA LEU A 120 4.82 10.06 10.47
C LEU A 120 3.92 9.27 11.41
N ASP A 121 2.67 9.01 11.02
CA ASP A 121 1.79 8.06 11.69
C ASP A 121 1.74 6.69 10.98
N LEU A 122 1.04 5.72 11.55
CA LEU A 122 0.98 4.38 10.97
C LEU A 122 0.33 4.35 9.58
N THR A 123 -0.61 5.25 9.30
CA THR A 123 -1.30 5.33 8.00
C THR A 123 -0.38 5.91 6.92
N GLU A 124 0.46 6.88 7.28
CA GLU A 124 1.49 7.45 6.41
C GLU A 124 2.62 6.45 6.16
N ALA A 125 3.01 5.64 7.17
CA ALA A 125 3.95 4.53 6.98
C ALA A 125 3.42 3.52 5.96
N GLU A 126 2.18 3.06 6.12
CA GLU A 126 1.54 2.13 5.18
C GLU A 126 1.46 2.74 3.77
N GLY A 127 1.05 4.01 3.65
CA GLY A 127 1.04 4.71 2.36
C GLY A 127 2.42 4.84 1.71
N LEU A 128 3.47 5.05 2.50
CA LEU A 128 4.85 5.07 2.00
C LEU A 128 5.29 3.70 1.48
N ALA A 129 4.93 2.61 2.18
CA ALA A 129 5.20 1.25 1.71
C ALA A 129 4.52 1.01 0.35
N ASP A 130 3.25 1.38 0.26
CA ASP A 130 2.45 1.26 -0.97
C ASP A 130 3.08 2.07 -2.10
N LEU A 131 3.57 3.28 -1.83
CA LEU A 131 4.21 4.15 -2.81
C LEU A 131 5.51 3.55 -3.36
N LEU A 132 6.32 2.96 -2.49
CA LEU A 132 7.56 2.29 -2.89
C LEU A 132 7.30 1.03 -3.71
N SER A 133 6.16 0.37 -3.49
CA SER A 133 5.74 -0.83 -4.22
C SER A 133 4.84 -0.55 -5.42
N ALA A 134 4.52 0.72 -5.69
CA ALA A 134 3.59 1.08 -6.75
C ALA A 134 4.19 0.76 -8.13
N GLU A 135 3.47 -0.03 -8.92
CA GLU A 135 3.89 -0.51 -10.23
C GLU A 135 3.17 0.21 -11.37
N THR A 136 2.06 0.90 -11.06
CA THR A 136 1.22 1.62 -12.02
C THR A 136 0.98 3.07 -11.56
N GLU A 137 0.67 3.96 -12.51
CA GLU A 137 0.39 5.37 -12.22
C GLU A 137 -0.80 5.56 -11.26
N TRP A 138 -1.81 4.70 -11.36
CA TRP A 138 -2.93 4.69 -10.42
C TRP A 138 -2.52 4.36 -8.99
N GLN A 139 -1.76 3.28 -8.80
CA GLN A 139 -1.24 2.91 -7.49
C GLN A 139 -0.38 4.04 -6.91
N ARG A 140 0.48 4.65 -7.73
CA ARG A 140 1.34 5.77 -7.32
C ARG A 140 0.53 6.95 -6.79
N ARG A 141 -0.56 7.34 -7.47
CA ARG A 141 -1.40 8.47 -7.04
C ARG A 141 -2.15 8.17 -5.74
N ALA A 142 -2.77 7.00 -5.63
CA ALA A 142 -3.47 6.59 -4.41
C ALA A 142 -2.50 6.51 -3.21
N ALA A 143 -1.30 5.96 -3.43
CA ALA A 143 -0.28 5.86 -2.40
C ALA A 143 0.30 7.22 -1.99
N LEU A 144 0.45 8.17 -2.94
CA LEU A 144 0.85 9.54 -2.62
C LEU A 144 -0.15 10.27 -1.75
N ASP A 145 -1.45 10.10 -1.97
CA ASP A 145 -2.50 10.69 -1.15
C ASP A 145 -2.43 10.15 0.30
N SER A 146 -2.29 8.83 0.44
CA SER A 146 -2.14 8.18 1.76
C SER A 146 -0.84 8.59 2.46
N ALA A 147 0.30 8.53 1.77
CA ALA A 147 1.61 8.93 2.30
C ALA A 147 1.68 10.44 2.61
N GLY A 148 0.89 11.26 1.91
CA GLY A 148 0.70 12.68 2.16
C GLY A 148 -0.23 13.00 3.33
N GLY A 149 -0.67 11.99 4.08
CA GLY A 149 -1.42 12.14 5.33
C GLY A 149 -2.91 12.45 5.13
N ALA A 150 -3.51 12.11 3.99
CA ALA A 150 -4.96 12.28 3.79
C ALA A 150 -5.77 11.48 4.81
N ILE A 151 -5.42 10.20 5.00
CA ILE A 151 -6.05 9.33 5.99
C ILE A 151 -5.77 9.85 7.41
N ARG A 152 -4.52 10.21 7.71
CA ARG A 152 -4.14 10.83 8.99
C ARG A 152 -5.01 12.03 9.35
N ARG A 153 -5.20 12.99 8.42
CA ARG A 153 -6.04 14.18 8.65
C ARG A 153 -7.48 13.79 9.01
N GLN A 154 -8.04 12.82 8.31
CA GLN A 154 -9.39 12.33 8.61
C GLN A 154 -9.47 11.65 9.99
N VAL A 155 -8.51 10.78 10.30
CA VAL A 155 -8.43 10.07 11.58
C VAL A 155 -8.29 11.05 12.74
N GLU A 156 -7.45 12.08 12.61
CA GLU A 156 -7.29 13.13 13.62
C GLU A 156 -8.56 13.98 13.79
N ALA A 157 -9.32 14.22 12.71
CA ALA A 157 -10.61 14.91 12.79
C ALA A 157 -11.64 14.10 13.58
N TRP A 158 -11.78 12.81 13.31
CA TRP A 158 -12.65 11.91 14.10
C TRP A 158 -12.21 11.80 15.54
N ARG A 159 -10.90 11.64 15.77
CA ARG A 159 -10.31 11.58 17.10
C ARG A 159 -10.63 12.83 17.91
N SER A 160 -10.46 14.01 17.31
CA SER A 160 -10.75 15.29 17.97
C SER A 160 -12.21 15.38 18.41
N ARG A 161 -13.15 14.93 17.56
CA ARG A 161 -14.57 14.85 17.90
C ARG A 161 -14.83 13.87 19.05
N LEU A 162 -14.28 12.65 18.96
CA LEU A 162 -14.43 11.64 20.02
C LEU A 162 -13.89 12.12 21.37
N VAL A 163 -12.78 12.85 21.40
CA VAL A 163 -12.22 13.42 22.64
C VAL A 163 -13.17 14.44 23.25
N ILE A 164 -13.74 15.34 22.43
CA ILE A 164 -14.70 16.35 22.89
C ILE A 164 -15.98 15.67 23.41
N MET A 165 -16.52 14.72 22.65
CA MET A 165 -17.70 13.95 23.03
C MET A 165 -17.47 13.14 24.30
N SER A 166 -16.29 12.55 24.47
CA SER A 166 -15.91 11.81 25.69
C SER A 166 -15.89 12.75 26.89
N ALA A 167 -15.30 13.94 26.77
CA ALA A 167 -15.28 14.91 27.85
C ALA A 167 -16.70 15.40 28.25
N GLN A 168 -17.60 15.56 27.27
CA GLN A 168 -19.00 15.85 27.53
C GLN A 168 -19.68 14.70 28.27
N ALA A 169 -19.53 13.47 27.79
CA ALA A 169 -20.12 12.29 28.42
C ALA A 169 -19.61 12.05 29.86
N GLU A 170 -18.32 12.28 30.14
CA GLU A 170 -17.77 12.18 31.50
C GLU A 170 -18.34 13.27 32.42
N ALA A 171 -18.44 14.52 31.95
CA ALA A 171 -19.11 15.58 32.71
C ALA A 171 -20.57 15.21 33.03
N ALA A 172 -21.26 14.51 32.14
CA ALA A 172 -22.63 14.04 32.38
C ALA A 172 -22.75 13.09 33.57
N ILE A 173 -21.73 12.26 33.80
CA ILE A 173 -21.72 11.28 34.87
C ILE A 173 -21.46 11.97 36.21
N ASP A 174 -20.55 12.95 36.25
CA ASP A 174 -20.14 13.63 37.48
C ASP A 174 -21.24 14.52 38.09
N TYR A 175 -22.18 15.03 37.27
CA TYR A 175 -23.25 15.96 37.69
C TYR A 175 -24.66 15.34 37.70
N VAL A 176 -24.79 14.00 37.68
CA VAL A 176 -26.10 13.33 37.78
C VAL A 176 -26.76 13.64 39.13
N GLY A 177 -27.80 14.48 39.14
CA GLY A 177 -28.65 14.74 40.30
C GLY A 177 -28.67 16.16 40.85
N ASP A 178 -27.91 17.10 40.28
CA ASP A 178 -28.05 18.53 40.60
C ASP A 178 -29.23 19.15 39.83
N GLU A 179 -30.14 19.81 40.55
CA GLU A 179 -31.38 20.40 39.99
C GLU A 179 -31.13 21.70 39.21
N ASP A 180 -29.94 22.29 39.34
CA ASP A 180 -29.53 23.53 38.68
C ASP A 180 -28.23 23.30 37.86
N GLU A 181 -28.36 23.45 36.55
CA GLU A 181 -27.30 23.53 35.51
C GLU A 181 -26.73 22.25 34.87
N THR A 182 -26.86 22.23 33.54
CA THR A 182 -26.33 21.26 32.56
C THR A 182 -26.99 19.88 32.57
N ALA A 183 -28.30 19.84 32.35
CA ALA A 183 -28.85 18.74 31.56
C ALA A 183 -28.04 18.69 30.26
N LEU A 184 -27.15 17.70 30.12
CA LEU A 184 -26.49 17.52 28.84
C LEU A 184 -27.55 17.42 27.78
N ASP A 185 -27.27 18.08 26.66
CA ASP A 185 -28.01 17.85 25.44
C ASP A 185 -27.58 16.46 24.93
N LEU A 186 -28.06 15.40 25.60
CA LEU A 186 -27.89 14.01 25.19
C LEU A 186 -28.41 13.83 23.76
N ASP A 187 -29.39 14.64 23.34
CA ASP A 187 -29.84 14.70 21.96
C ASP A 187 -28.72 15.23 21.04
N ARG A 188 -27.96 16.26 21.45
CA ARG A 188 -26.78 16.75 20.70
C ARG A 188 -25.68 15.69 20.63
N LEU A 189 -25.34 15.06 21.74
CA LEU A 189 -24.32 14.00 21.75
C LEU A 189 -24.73 12.82 20.85
N SER A 190 -26.01 12.47 20.87
CA SER A 190 -26.62 11.47 19.97
C SER A 190 -26.52 11.89 18.50
N ARG A 191 -26.91 13.13 18.16
CA ARG A 191 -26.76 13.66 16.79
C ARG A 191 -25.31 13.65 16.30
N GLU A 192 -24.36 14.14 17.12
CA GLU A 192 -22.94 14.16 16.78
C GLU A 192 -22.38 12.74 16.58
N THR A 193 -22.91 11.77 17.33
CA THR A 193 -22.59 10.34 17.18
C THR A 193 -23.15 9.78 15.87
N GLU A 194 -24.41 10.05 15.54
CA GLU A 194 -25.04 9.59 14.29
C GLU A 194 -24.31 10.10 13.05
N GLU A 195 -23.92 11.38 13.06
CA GLU A 195 -23.11 12.00 12.01
C GLU A 195 -21.77 11.26 11.85
N LEU A 196 -21.07 11.00 12.97
CA LEU A 196 -19.79 10.30 12.95
C LEU A 196 -19.94 8.86 12.43
N LEU A 197 -20.98 8.14 12.87
CA LEU A 197 -21.30 6.80 12.39
C LEU A 197 -21.67 6.82 10.90
N SER A 198 -22.34 7.86 10.40
CA SER A 198 -22.63 8.01 8.97
C SER A 198 -21.35 8.18 8.17
N GLU A 199 -20.45 9.06 8.61
CA GLU A 199 -19.15 9.23 7.96
C GLU A 199 -18.33 7.94 7.96
N TRP A 200 -18.32 7.19 9.06
CA TRP A 200 -17.61 5.91 9.12
C TRP A 200 -18.20 4.89 8.17
N ARG A 201 -19.53 4.81 8.06
CA ARG A 201 -20.22 3.97 7.07
C ARG A 201 -19.81 4.37 5.64
N ASP A 202 -19.81 5.66 5.32
CA ASP A 202 -19.39 6.15 4.00
C ASP A 202 -17.93 5.75 3.67
N TRP A 203 -17.03 5.74 4.64
CA TRP A 203 -15.65 5.27 4.46
C TRP A 203 -15.56 3.74 4.33
N LEU A 204 -16.39 3.01 5.07
CA LEU A 204 -16.47 1.55 4.99
C LEU A 204 -17.14 1.07 3.69
N ASP A 205 -18.01 1.85 3.09
CA ASP A 205 -18.64 1.52 1.81
C ASP A 205 -17.69 1.71 0.61
N ARG A 206 -16.58 2.43 0.78
CA ARG A 206 -15.52 2.53 -0.23
C ARG A 206 -14.86 1.17 -0.46
N PRO A 207 -14.34 0.92 -1.67
CA PRO A 207 -13.53 -0.28 -1.92
C PRO A 207 -12.26 -0.28 -1.05
N PRO A 208 -11.75 -1.46 -0.68
CA PRO A 208 -10.50 -1.57 0.06
C PRO A 208 -9.30 -1.16 -0.82
N ALA A 209 -8.27 -0.57 -0.21
CA ALA A 209 -7.05 -0.17 -0.91
C ALA A 209 -6.33 -1.36 -1.60
N GLU A 210 -6.49 -2.57 -1.08
CA GLU A 210 -5.96 -3.81 -1.68
C GLU A 210 -6.47 -4.06 -3.10
N MET A 211 -7.63 -3.52 -3.48
CA MET A 211 -8.14 -3.59 -4.85
C MET A 211 -7.17 -2.95 -5.85
N LEU A 212 -6.52 -1.86 -5.47
CA LEU A 212 -5.50 -1.19 -6.29
C LEU A 212 -4.17 -1.94 -6.24
N GLN A 213 -3.78 -2.47 -5.07
CA GLN A 213 -2.53 -3.22 -4.92
C GLN A 213 -2.53 -4.53 -5.72
N GLN A 214 -3.66 -5.25 -5.71
CA GLN A 214 -3.84 -6.50 -6.45
C GLN A 214 -4.20 -6.26 -7.92
N GLY A 215 -4.72 -5.08 -8.25
CA GLY A 215 -5.30 -4.78 -9.55
C GLY A 215 -6.65 -5.47 -9.78
N LEU A 216 -7.41 -4.96 -10.75
CA LEU A 216 -8.69 -5.57 -11.12
C LEU A 216 -8.46 -6.97 -11.67
N LYS A 217 -9.24 -7.94 -11.18
CA LYS A 217 -9.20 -9.31 -11.71
C LYS A 217 -9.91 -9.38 -13.06
N VAL A 218 -9.14 -9.64 -14.11
CA VAL A 218 -9.63 -9.81 -15.48
C VAL A 218 -9.56 -11.29 -15.83
N VAL A 219 -10.71 -11.93 -15.88
CA VAL A 219 -10.80 -13.38 -16.09
C VAL A 219 -11.09 -13.67 -17.55
N LEU A 220 -10.27 -14.52 -18.17
CA LEU A 220 -10.50 -15.01 -19.53
C LEU A 220 -11.30 -16.32 -19.46
N ALA A 221 -12.52 -16.32 -19.98
CA ALA A 221 -13.44 -17.46 -19.96
C ALA A 221 -13.98 -17.80 -21.36
N GLY A 222 -14.47 -19.03 -21.51
CA GLY A 222 -15.05 -19.53 -22.75
C GLY A 222 -14.73 -21.01 -23.01
N PRO A 223 -15.28 -21.60 -24.07
CA PRO A 223 -15.10 -23.02 -24.41
C PRO A 223 -13.62 -23.43 -24.61
N PRO A 224 -13.27 -24.72 -24.52
CA PRO A 224 -11.96 -25.23 -24.93
C PRO A 224 -11.58 -24.76 -26.34
N ASN A 225 -10.29 -24.50 -26.57
CA ASN A 225 -9.75 -24.04 -27.86
C ASN A 225 -10.28 -22.67 -28.38
N SER A 226 -10.96 -21.88 -27.54
CA SER A 226 -11.42 -20.54 -27.91
C SER A 226 -10.31 -19.48 -28.05
N GLY A 227 -9.06 -19.83 -27.75
CA GLY A 227 -7.91 -18.91 -27.85
C GLY A 227 -7.59 -18.11 -26.58
N LYS A 228 -8.13 -18.51 -25.41
CA LYS A 228 -7.85 -17.88 -24.10
C LYS A 228 -6.37 -17.72 -23.81
N SER A 229 -5.60 -18.80 -23.81
CA SER A 229 -4.17 -18.76 -23.47
C SER A 229 -3.35 -17.94 -24.48
N SER A 230 -3.75 -17.93 -25.75
CA SER A 230 -3.12 -17.07 -26.76
C SER A 230 -3.39 -15.59 -26.48
N LEU A 231 -4.64 -15.24 -26.11
CA LEU A 231 -5.01 -13.88 -25.77
C LEU A 231 -4.39 -13.43 -24.44
N PHE A 232 -4.36 -14.31 -23.45
CA PHE A 232 -3.67 -14.10 -22.17
C PHE A 232 -2.22 -13.71 -22.41
N ASN A 233 -1.46 -14.51 -23.15
CA ASN A 233 -0.06 -14.21 -23.44
C ASN A 233 0.13 -12.93 -24.26
N ALA A 234 -0.82 -12.61 -25.15
CA ALA A 234 -0.79 -11.37 -25.92
C ALA A 234 -1.00 -10.13 -25.04
N LEU A 235 -1.94 -10.18 -24.10
CA LEU A 235 -2.23 -9.10 -23.15
C LEU A 235 -1.15 -9.01 -22.05
N ALA A 236 -0.63 -10.14 -21.61
CA ALA A 236 0.46 -10.26 -20.63
C ALA A 236 1.85 -9.95 -21.21
N GLY A 237 1.95 -9.51 -22.46
CA GLY A 237 3.22 -9.31 -23.16
C GLY A 237 4.25 -8.52 -22.33
N ALA A 238 5.55 -8.76 -22.60
CA ALA A 238 6.67 -8.29 -21.77
C ALA A 238 6.67 -6.78 -21.49
N ASP A 239 6.18 -5.94 -22.40
CA ASP A 239 6.12 -4.48 -22.22
C ASP A 239 5.07 -4.02 -21.18
N LYS A 240 4.10 -4.89 -20.85
CA LYS A 240 3.01 -4.62 -19.90
C LYS A 240 3.11 -5.46 -18.64
N ALA A 241 3.84 -6.57 -18.69
CA ALA A 241 4.05 -7.47 -17.58
C ALA A 241 4.78 -6.74 -16.46
N ILE A 242 4.21 -6.79 -15.27
CA ILE A 242 4.88 -6.26 -14.10
C ILE A 242 5.80 -7.34 -13.54
N VAL A 243 7.11 -7.09 -13.62
CA VAL A 243 8.13 -8.04 -13.14
C VAL A 243 8.26 -7.88 -11.63
N THR A 244 7.78 -8.87 -10.88
CA THR A 244 8.10 -8.99 -9.46
C THR A 244 9.48 -9.64 -9.27
N PRO A 245 10.36 -9.09 -8.43
CA PRO A 245 11.66 -9.67 -8.13
C PRO A 245 11.58 -10.89 -7.18
N ILE A 246 10.40 -11.30 -6.70
CA ILE A 246 10.24 -12.41 -5.76
C ILE A 246 10.44 -13.75 -6.50
N PRO A 247 11.52 -14.51 -6.22
CA PRO A 247 11.69 -15.84 -6.79
C PRO A 247 10.68 -16.78 -6.15
N GLY A 248 9.71 -17.29 -6.92
CA GLY A 248 8.80 -18.34 -6.43
C GLY A 248 7.34 -18.31 -6.90
N THR A 249 6.91 -17.36 -7.72
CA THR A 249 5.51 -17.31 -8.21
C THR A 249 5.22 -18.24 -9.40
N THR A 250 6.23 -18.98 -9.89
CA THR A 250 6.08 -19.89 -11.03
C THR A 250 5.78 -21.31 -10.57
N ARG A 251 4.52 -21.54 -10.20
CA ARG A 251 3.75 -22.80 -10.32
C ARG A 251 2.63 -22.74 -9.30
N ASP A 252 1.53 -22.14 -9.72
CA ASP A 252 0.14 -22.52 -9.43
C ASP A 252 -0.72 -21.33 -9.83
N THR A 253 -1.64 -21.54 -10.78
CA THR A 253 -2.45 -20.54 -11.52
C THR A 253 -1.66 -19.60 -12.47
N LEU A 254 -2.07 -19.56 -13.76
CA LEU A 254 -1.57 -18.62 -14.79
C LEU A 254 -2.13 -17.22 -14.51
N GLU A 255 -1.66 -16.58 -13.45
CA GLU A 255 -1.94 -15.17 -13.15
C GLU A 255 -0.81 -14.30 -13.71
N ALA A 256 -1.17 -13.18 -14.34
CA ALA A 256 -0.22 -12.17 -14.79
C ALA A 256 -0.67 -10.79 -14.36
N ARG A 257 0.18 -10.10 -13.59
CA ARG A 257 -0.02 -8.68 -13.28
C ARG A 257 0.46 -7.84 -14.44
N ILE A 258 -0.39 -6.92 -14.90
CA ILE A 258 -0.08 -6.02 -16.00
C ILE A 258 -0.40 -4.57 -15.66
N ASP A 259 0.39 -3.66 -16.22
CA ASP A 259 0.04 -2.25 -16.36
C ASP A 259 -0.67 -2.03 -17.70
N LEU A 260 -1.97 -1.72 -17.65
CA LEU A 260 -2.73 -1.28 -18.81
C LEU A 260 -3.01 0.22 -18.70
N ASP A 261 -2.11 1.05 -19.22
CA ASP A 261 -2.46 2.46 -19.37
C ASP A 261 -2.26 3.27 -18.10
N GLY A 262 -1.47 2.78 -17.15
CA GLY A 262 -1.42 3.24 -15.77
C GLY A 262 -2.44 2.57 -14.85
N ILE A 263 -3.18 1.55 -15.32
CA ILE A 263 -4.20 0.83 -14.55
C ILE A 263 -3.69 -0.58 -14.17
N PRO A 264 -3.69 -0.95 -12.87
CA PRO A 264 -3.26 -2.28 -12.44
C PRO A 264 -4.34 -3.32 -12.74
N LEU A 265 -4.00 -4.35 -13.51
CA LEU A 265 -4.86 -5.49 -13.79
C LEU A 265 -4.15 -6.80 -13.43
N THR A 266 -4.90 -7.76 -12.91
CA THR A 266 -4.46 -9.16 -12.78
C THR A 266 -5.24 -10.01 -13.77
N LEU A 267 -4.57 -10.46 -14.81
CA LEU A 267 -5.12 -11.39 -15.79
C LEU A 267 -5.14 -12.80 -15.18
N VAL A 268 -6.24 -13.52 -15.37
CA VAL A 268 -6.40 -14.90 -14.91
C VAL A 268 -6.87 -15.77 -16.08
N ASP A 269 -6.06 -16.76 -16.49
CA ASP A 269 -6.48 -17.74 -17.49
C ASP A 269 -7.20 -18.93 -16.82
N THR A 270 -8.50 -19.06 -17.09
CA THR A 270 -9.30 -20.21 -16.62
C THR A 270 -8.85 -21.54 -17.22
N ALA A 271 -8.11 -21.54 -18.35
CA ALA A 271 -7.56 -22.76 -18.93
C ALA A 271 -6.41 -23.36 -18.09
N GLY A 272 -5.81 -22.58 -17.19
CA GLY A 272 -4.78 -23.01 -16.24
C GLY A 272 -5.33 -23.64 -14.94
N LEU A 273 -6.65 -23.66 -14.76
CA LEU A 273 -7.32 -24.30 -13.61
C LEU A 273 -7.57 -25.81 -13.83
N ARG A 274 -6.91 -26.43 -14.82
CA ARG A 274 -7.00 -27.87 -15.06
C ARG A 274 -6.34 -28.64 -13.92
N PRO A 275 -7.04 -29.60 -13.30
CA PRO A 275 -6.41 -30.65 -12.53
C PRO A 275 -5.93 -31.76 -13.46
N THR A 276 -4.78 -32.34 -13.13
CA THR A 276 -4.32 -33.61 -13.69
C THR A 276 -5.28 -34.76 -13.32
N SER A 277 -5.22 -35.83 -14.11
CA SER A 277 -6.24 -36.86 -14.36
C SER A 277 -6.96 -37.50 -13.16
N ASP A 278 -8.27 -37.70 -13.38
CA ASP A 278 -9.29 -38.51 -12.70
C ASP A 278 -9.90 -38.00 -11.38
N GLU A 279 -11.24 -37.97 -11.35
CA GLU A 279 -12.19 -37.40 -10.35
C GLU A 279 -12.40 -35.87 -10.30
N VAL A 280 -11.72 -35.08 -11.13
CA VAL A 280 -11.58 -33.62 -10.92
C VAL A 280 -12.39 -32.71 -11.85
N GLU A 281 -13.28 -33.25 -12.70
CA GLU A 281 -14.08 -32.47 -13.67
C GLU A 281 -15.15 -31.58 -13.01
N GLN A 282 -15.79 -32.04 -11.93
CA GLN A 282 -16.77 -31.21 -11.18
C GLN A 282 -16.08 -30.04 -10.47
N ILE A 283 -14.93 -30.28 -9.83
CA ILE A 283 -14.12 -29.25 -9.15
C ILE A 283 -13.56 -28.24 -10.17
N GLY A 284 -13.23 -28.67 -11.39
CA GLY A 284 -12.78 -27.78 -12.47
C GLY A 284 -13.86 -26.84 -12.99
N VAL A 285 -15.11 -27.32 -13.10
CA VAL A 285 -16.28 -26.49 -13.44
C VAL A 285 -16.62 -25.55 -12.30
N GLU A 286 -16.62 -26.05 -11.05
CA GLU A 286 -16.88 -25.27 -9.84
C GLU A 286 -15.84 -24.14 -9.68
N ARG A 287 -14.54 -24.42 -9.89
CA ARG A 287 -13.48 -23.40 -9.89
C ARG A 287 -13.54 -22.41 -11.04
N ALA A 288 -13.99 -22.83 -12.23
CA ALA A 288 -14.20 -21.91 -13.35
C ALA A 288 -15.42 -20.99 -13.11
N LEU A 289 -16.44 -21.48 -12.42
CA LEU A 289 -17.59 -20.70 -11.95
C LEU A 289 -17.20 -19.77 -10.78
N ASP A 290 -16.35 -20.23 -9.86
CA ASP A 290 -15.78 -19.41 -8.78
C ASP A 290 -14.92 -18.28 -9.36
N ALA A 291 -14.06 -18.58 -10.35
CA ALA A 291 -13.24 -17.60 -11.05
C ALA A 291 -14.11 -16.54 -11.76
N GLN A 292 -15.23 -16.95 -12.38
CA GLN A 292 -16.20 -16.01 -12.96
C GLN A 292 -16.87 -15.13 -11.92
N THR A 293 -17.13 -15.67 -10.72
CA THR A 293 -17.77 -14.94 -9.61
C THR A 293 -16.86 -13.89 -9.00
N VAL A 294 -15.54 -14.16 -8.93
CA VAL A 294 -14.55 -13.22 -8.39
C VAL A 294 -13.98 -12.26 -9.44
N ALA A 295 -14.44 -12.33 -10.69
CA ALA A 295 -13.97 -11.44 -11.75
C ALA A 295 -14.47 -10.01 -11.53
N ASP A 296 -13.58 -9.04 -11.65
CA ASP A 296 -13.99 -7.64 -11.79
C ASP A 296 -14.42 -7.35 -13.23
N ILE A 297 -13.74 -7.99 -14.20
CA ILE A 297 -14.05 -7.94 -15.63
C ILE A 297 -13.95 -9.35 -16.20
N LEU A 298 -14.98 -9.76 -16.94
CA LEU A 298 -15.01 -11.06 -17.61
C LEU A 298 -14.82 -10.88 -19.12
N LEU A 299 -13.75 -11.48 -19.65
CA LEU A 299 -13.52 -11.59 -21.10
C LEU A 299 -14.07 -12.94 -21.57
N TRP A 300 -15.19 -12.92 -22.29
CA TRP A 300 -15.83 -14.13 -22.80
C TRP A 300 -15.48 -14.37 -24.27
N LEU A 301 -14.79 -15.48 -24.55
CA LEU A 301 -14.31 -15.85 -25.89
C LEU A 301 -15.21 -16.92 -26.58
N GLY A 302 -16.43 -17.14 -26.07
CA GLY A 302 -17.40 -18.11 -26.58
C GLY A 302 -18.54 -17.51 -27.39
N ASP A 303 -19.59 -18.29 -27.62
CA ASP A 303 -20.83 -17.79 -28.23
C ASP A 303 -21.46 -16.72 -27.31
N PRO A 304 -21.83 -15.53 -27.82
CA PRO A 304 -22.55 -14.52 -27.03
C PRO A 304 -23.82 -15.04 -26.34
N GLN A 305 -24.51 -16.03 -26.91
CA GLN A 305 -25.73 -16.62 -26.32
C GLN A 305 -25.44 -17.51 -25.12
N GLU A 306 -24.21 -18.04 -25.03
CA GLU A 306 -23.73 -18.87 -23.93
C GLU A 306 -22.97 -18.05 -22.87
N ALA A 307 -22.88 -16.73 -23.03
CA ALA A 307 -22.15 -15.88 -22.12
C ALA A 307 -22.85 -15.83 -20.74
N PRO A 308 -22.10 -15.98 -19.65
CA PRO A 308 -22.66 -15.87 -18.31
C PRO A 308 -23.11 -14.44 -18.01
N GLN A 309 -24.08 -14.29 -17.11
CA GLN A 309 -24.46 -12.98 -16.61
C GLN A 309 -23.34 -12.44 -15.71
N HIS A 310 -22.77 -11.28 -16.10
CA HIS A 310 -21.72 -10.63 -15.33
C HIS A 310 -21.86 -9.12 -15.42
N ARG A 311 -21.60 -8.41 -14.32
CA ARG A 311 -21.74 -6.94 -14.22
C ARG A 311 -20.86 -6.16 -15.20
N SER A 312 -19.72 -6.75 -15.56
CA SER A 312 -18.74 -6.18 -16.48
C SER A 312 -18.26 -7.26 -17.45
N LEU A 313 -19.03 -7.49 -18.50
CA LEU A 313 -18.80 -8.51 -19.51
C LEU A 313 -18.27 -7.86 -20.80
N LEU A 314 -17.17 -8.38 -21.33
CA LEU A 314 -16.67 -8.07 -22.66
C LEU A 314 -16.71 -9.33 -23.52
N LEU A 315 -17.53 -9.31 -24.56
CA LEU A 315 -17.62 -10.38 -25.56
C LEU A 315 -16.46 -10.24 -26.55
N ILE A 316 -15.67 -11.29 -26.71
CA ILE A 316 -14.47 -11.30 -27.54
C ILE A 316 -14.64 -12.28 -28.70
N HIS A 317 -14.67 -11.77 -29.92
CA HIS A 317 -14.61 -12.58 -31.13
C HIS A 317 -13.14 -12.89 -31.45
N SER A 318 -12.61 -13.91 -30.79
CA SER A 318 -11.22 -14.34 -30.92
C SER A 318 -10.95 -14.99 -32.30
N ARG A 319 -9.69 -14.98 -32.72
CA ARG A 319 -9.25 -15.51 -34.03
C ARG A 319 -10.05 -14.89 -35.19
N ALA A 320 -10.30 -13.59 -35.13
CA ALA A 320 -11.08 -12.85 -36.12
C ALA A 320 -10.49 -12.87 -37.54
N ASP A 321 -9.23 -13.29 -37.69
CA ASP A 321 -8.57 -13.52 -38.97
C ASP A 321 -8.92 -14.88 -39.60
N GLU A 322 -9.39 -15.84 -38.80
CA GLU A 322 -9.84 -17.17 -39.26
C GLU A 322 -11.36 -17.30 -39.25
N ARG A 323 -12.02 -16.59 -38.34
CA ARG A 323 -13.47 -16.58 -38.17
C ARG A 323 -14.06 -15.43 -38.98
N GLY A 324 -15.28 -15.62 -39.48
CA GLY A 324 -16.00 -14.61 -40.26
C GLY A 324 -16.38 -13.36 -39.44
N SER A 325 -17.40 -12.63 -39.89
CA SER A 325 -17.86 -11.40 -39.24
C SER A 325 -18.14 -11.58 -37.75
N ALA A 326 -17.65 -10.65 -36.94
CA ALA A 326 -17.86 -10.64 -35.49
C ALA A 326 -19.37 -10.47 -35.16
N PRO A 327 -19.92 -11.25 -34.21
CA PRO A 327 -21.27 -11.02 -33.71
C PRO A 327 -21.47 -9.58 -33.18
N PRO A 328 -22.69 -9.02 -33.25
CA PRO A 328 -22.99 -7.70 -32.69
C PRO A 328 -22.58 -7.60 -31.21
N GLY A 329 -21.93 -6.49 -30.83
CA GLY A 329 -21.49 -6.24 -29.46
C GLY A 329 -20.21 -6.99 -29.04
N SER A 330 -19.63 -7.81 -29.92
CA SER A 330 -18.33 -8.45 -29.66
C SER A 330 -17.16 -7.64 -30.22
N VAL A 331 -16.02 -7.69 -29.54
CA VAL A 331 -14.77 -7.09 -29.97
C VAL A 331 -14.00 -8.12 -30.81
N PRO A 332 -13.83 -7.93 -32.14
CA PRO A 332 -12.97 -8.79 -32.93
C PRO A 332 -11.51 -8.63 -32.52
N ALA A 333 -10.83 -9.74 -32.26
CA ALA A 333 -9.41 -9.74 -31.92
C ALA A 333 -8.69 -10.94 -32.53
N SER A 334 -7.56 -10.68 -33.20
CA SER A 334 -6.62 -11.71 -33.63
C SER A 334 -5.27 -11.50 -32.96
N VAL A 335 -4.79 -12.53 -32.26
CA VAL A 335 -3.44 -12.54 -31.70
C VAL A 335 -2.39 -12.69 -32.81
N ARG A 336 -2.70 -13.44 -33.88
CA ARG A 336 -1.76 -13.74 -34.97
C ARG A 336 -1.50 -12.52 -35.85
N SER A 337 -2.53 -11.82 -36.31
CA SER A 337 -2.37 -10.60 -37.10
C SER A 337 -2.17 -9.35 -36.25
N ARG A 338 -2.45 -9.44 -34.93
CA ARG A 338 -2.52 -8.32 -33.97
C ARG A 338 -3.66 -7.33 -34.25
N ASP A 339 -4.52 -7.61 -35.22
CA ASP A 339 -5.69 -6.78 -35.52
C ASP A 339 -6.71 -6.86 -34.38
N GLY A 340 -7.31 -5.71 -34.06
CA GLY A 340 -8.34 -5.59 -33.03
C GLY A 340 -7.83 -5.64 -31.58
N LEU A 341 -6.55 -5.98 -31.33
CA LEU A 341 -5.98 -5.98 -29.97
C LEU A 341 -6.00 -4.59 -29.32
N LYS A 342 -5.71 -3.53 -30.08
CA LYS A 342 -5.82 -2.15 -29.56
C LYS A 342 -7.26 -1.77 -29.19
N THR A 343 -8.24 -2.24 -29.96
CA THR A 343 -9.66 -2.01 -29.69
C THR A 343 -10.09 -2.77 -28.43
N LEU A 344 -9.61 -4.00 -28.25
CA LEU A 344 -9.79 -4.77 -27.03
C LEU A 344 -9.17 -4.06 -25.82
N GLU A 345 -7.93 -3.58 -25.93
CA GLU A 345 -7.27 -2.84 -24.86
C GLU A 345 -8.03 -1.56 -24.49
N ALA A 346 -8.56 -0.84 -25.48
CA ALA A 346 -9.40 0.34 -25.23
C ALA A 346 -10.71 -0.03 -24.53
N ALA A 347 -11.37 -1.12 -24.94
CA ALA A 347 -12.59 -1.60 -24.30
C ALA A 347 -12.33 -2.07 -22.86
N LEU A 348 -11.23 -2.79 -22.64
CA LEU A 348 -10.79 -3.24 -21.32
C LEU A 348 -10.46 -2.05 -20.41
N ARG A 349 -9.74 -1.05 -20.92
CA ARG A 349 -9.46 0.20 -20.19
C ARG A 349 -10.74 0.92 -19.79
N ALA A 350 -11.71 1.03 -20.70
CA ALA A 350 -12.99 1.68 -20.42
C ALA A 350 -13.81 0.92 -19.36
N ALA A 351 -13.78 -0.42 -19.38
CA ALA A 351 -14.41 -1.24 -18.36
C ALA A 351 -13.70 -1.10 -17.00
N ALA A 352 -12.36 -1.10 -17.00
CA ALA A 352 -11.55 -0.94 -15.81
C ALA A 352 -11.75 0.42 -15.14
N ALA A 353 -11.73 1.50 -15.91
CA ALA A 353 -11.94 2.85 -15.39
C ALA A 353 -13.32 3.05 -14.74
N LYS A 354 -14.34 2.27 -15.15
CA LYS A 354 -15.67 2.29 -14.50
C LYS A 354 -15.73 1.45 -13.23
N ALA A 355 -14.97 0.36 -13.18
CA ALA A 355 -14.95 -0.54 -12.03
C ALA A 355 -14.14 0.01 -10.87
N LEU A 356 -13.14 0.84 -11.18
CA LEU A 356 -12.23 1.37 -10.18
C LEU A 356 -12.74 2.66 -9.51
N PRO A 357 -12.33 2.92 -8.25
CA PRO A 357 -12.65 4.16 -7.56
C PRO A 357 -11.96 5.37 -8.21
N PRO A 358 -12.50 6.60 -8.06
CA PRO A 358 -11.82 7.81 -8.48
C PRO A 358 -10.40 7.91 -7.89
N VAL A 359 -9.46 8.42 -8.68
CA VAL A 359 -8.04 8.51 -8.32
C VAL A 359 -7.79 9.34 -7.05
N ASP A 360 -8.60 10.36 -6.82
CA ASP A 360 -8.47 11.27 -5.68
C ASP A 360 -9.28 10.79 -4.44
N LEU A 361 -9.86 9.59 -4.50
CA LEU A 361 -10.58 9.00 -3.38
C LEU A 361 -9.61 8.27 -2.46
N SER A 362 -9.45 8.76 -1.24
CA SER A 362 -8.67 8.05 -0.21
C SER A 362 -9.33 6.72 0.15
N LEU A 363 -8.56 5.64 0.03
CA LEU A 363 -8.98 4.27 0.35
C LEU A 363 -8.26 3.77 1.59
N MET A 364 -8.96 2.99 2.41
CA MET A 364 -8.36 2.33 3.56
C MET A 364 -8.01 0.87 3.24
N ASN A 365 -6.87 0.43 3.75
CA ASN A 365 -6.50 -0.99 3.70
C ASN A 365 -7.33 -1.81 4.70
N ARG A 366 -7.26 -3.14 4.65
CA ARG A 366 -8.03 -4.05 5.50
C ARG A 366 -7.80 -3.83 7.00
N ARG A 367 -6.57 -3.53 7.42
CA ARG A 367 -6.25 -3.26 8.83
C ARG A 367 -6.97 -1.99 9.30
N GLN A 368 -6.83 -0.93 8.51
CA GLN A 368 -7.47 0.35 8.78
C GLN A 368 -8.99 0.21 8.82
N ARG A 369 -9.58 -0.46 7.82
CA ARG A 369 -11.01 -0.77 7.81
C ARG A 369 -11.45 -1.62 9.01
N GLY A 370 -10.63 -2.58 9.42
CA GLY A 370 -10.89 -3.41 10.60
C GLY A 370 -10.98 -2.60 11.89
N ALA A 371 -10.07 -1.65 12.11
CA ALA A 371 -10.11 -0.76 13.26
C ALA A 371 -11.31 0.21 13.20
N LEU A 372 -11.66 0.71 12.01
CA LEU A 372 -12.86 1.54 11.83
C LEU A 372 -14.15 0.74 12.08
N LEU A 373 -14.23 -0.51 11.61
CA LEU A 373 -15.34 -1.43 11.89
C LEU A 373 -15.47 -1.71 13.38
N GLU A 374 -14.36 -1.89 14.09
CA GLU A 374 -14.35 -2.07 15.53
C GLU A 374 -14.90 -0.83 16.24
N ALA A 375 -14.47 0.37 15.83
CA ALA A 375 -14.99 1.64 16.34
C ALA A 375 -16.51 1.79 16.08
N SER A 376 -16.98 1.44 14.88
CA SER A 376 -18.42 1.46 14.55
C SER A 376 -19.21 0.41 15.34
N ALA A 377 -18.61 -0.74 15.62
CA ALA A 377 -19.28 -1.86 16.31
C ALA A 377 -19.53 -1.61 17.80
N THR A 378 -18.93 -0.57 18.41
CA THR A 378 -19.27 -0.18 19.78
C THR A 378 -20.72 0.33 19.90
N TRP A 379 -21.33 0.70 18.77
CA TRP A 379 -22.67 1.29 18.67
C TRP A 379 -23.74 0.34 18.10
N ARG A 380 -23.59 -0.99 18.30
CA ARG A 380 -24.43 -2.09 17.72
C ARG A 380 -25.96 -1.98 17.94
N ASN A 381 -26.58 -1.08 17.19
CA ASN A 381 -28.01 -0.97 16.86
C ASN A 381 -28.94 -0.18 17.79
N ASP A 382 -28.45 0.46 18.86
CA ASP A 382 -29.27 1.45 19.58
C ASP A 382 -28.40 2.51 20.26
N LEU A 383 -28.75 3.78 20.04
CA LEU A 383 -28.32 4.88 20.89
C LEU A 383 -29.07 4.74 22.22
N THR A 384 -28.35 4.84 23.32
CA THR A 384 -28.92 4.76 24.67
C THR A 384 -28.78 6.11 25.32
N ASP A 385 -29.77 6.49 26.12
CA ASP A 385 -29.74 7.73 26.90
C ASP A 385 -28.90 7.61 28.18
N ASP A 386 -28.33 6.43 28.46
CA ASP A 386 -27.45 6.21 29.60
C ASP A 386 -26.05 6.79 29.34
N ALA A 387 -25.75 7.90 30.01
CA ALA A 387 -24.47 8.59 29.91
C ALA A 387 -23.25 7.71 30.23
N VAL A 388 -23.36 6.75 31.14
CA VAL A 388 -22.28 5.84 31.50
C VAL A 388 -21.96 4.90 30.34
N ILE A 389 -23.00 4.36 29.70
CA ILE A 389 -22.83 3.48 28.54
C ILE A 389 -22.28 4.27 27.35
N VAL A 390 -22.77 5.50 27.12
CA VAL A 390 -22.27 6.37 26.05
C VAL A 390 -20.80 6.73 26.26
N ALA A 391 -20.39 7.13 27.46
CA ALA A 391 -19.00 7.42 27.78
C ALA A 391 -18.09 6.21 27.52
N GLU A 392 -18.51 5.02 27.93
CA GLU A 392 -17.75 3.80 27.69
C GLU A 392 -17.61 3.46 26.20
N ARG A 393 -18.69 3.60 25.42
CA ARG A 393 -18.65 3.40 23.96
C ARG A 393 -17.72 4.39 23.27
N LEU A 394 -17.70 5.65 23.71
CA LEU A 394 -16.81 6.68 23.20
C LEU A 394 -15.33 6.37 23.54
N ARG A 395 -15.04 5.89 24.76
CA ARG A 395 -13.69 5.44 25.15
C ARG A 395 -13.22 4.27 24.29
N GLN A 396 -14.08 3.28 24.04
CA GLN A 396 -13.75 2.14 23.18
C GLN A 396 -13.54 2.56 21.73
N ALA A 397 -14.39 3.44 21.19
CA ALA A 397 -14.24 3.98 19.85
C ALA A 397 -12.94 4.79 19.71
N LEU A 398 -12.61 5.64 20.70
CA LEU A 398 -11.37 6.40 20.72
C LEU A 398 -10.14 5.48 20.72
N ALA A 399 -10.16 4.41 21.53
CA ALA A 399 -9.08 3.41 21.54
C ALA A 399 -8.91 2.71 20.18
N ALA A 400 -10.00 2.39 19.48
CA ALA A 400 -9.95 1.82 18.13
C ALA A 400 -9.39 2.81 17.10
N ILE A 401 -9.78 4.09 17.17
CA ILE A 401 -9.23 5.17 16.34
C ILE A 401 -7.75 5.44 16.65
N ASP A 402 -7.32 5.36 17.92
CA ASP A 402 -5.90 5.51 18.27
C ASP A 402 -5.03 4.35 17.73
N ARG A 403 -5.61 3.15 17.56
CA ARG A 403 -4.94 2.04 16.84
C ARG A 403 -4.78 2.29 15.34
N LEU A 404 -5.64 3.09 14.70
CA LEU A 404 -5.50 3.44 13.28
C LEU A 404 -4.20 4.20 13.02
N SER A 405 -3.95 5.23 13.83
CA SER A 405 -2.80 6.13 13.74
C SER A 405 -1.52 5.54 14.36
N GLY A 406 -1.62 4.42 15.06
CA GLY A 406 -0.50 3.78 15.75
C GLY A 406 -0.17 4.38 17.12
N ARG A 407 -1.06 5.22 17.69
CA ARG A 407 -0.91 5.83 19.01
C ARG A 407 -1.11 4.83 20.16
N ALA A 408 -1.88 3.76 19.94
CA ALA A 408 -2.15 2.73 20.93
C ALA A 408 -1.60 1.36 20.49
N GLY A 409 -0.71 0.77 21.30
CA GLY A 409 -0.33 -0.65 21.32
C GLY A 409 -0.23 -1.37 19.97
N THR A 410 0.82 -1.08 19.19
CA THR A 410 1.00 -1.65 17.83
C THR A 410 2.27 -2.47 17.64
N GLU A 411 3.04 -2.81 18.68
CA GLU A 411 4.36 -3.46 18.51
C GLU A 411 4.34 -4.67 17.55
N ASP A 412 3.37 -5.59 17.68
CA ASP A 412 3.24 -6.76 16.78
C ASP A 412 2.88 -6.40 15.32
N VAL A 413 2.12 -5.31 15.14
CA VAL A 413 1.72 -4.80 13.80
C VAL A 413 2.92 -4.14 13.12
N LEU A 414 3.76 -3.46 13.88
CA LEU A 414 4.96 -2.79 13.39
C LEU A 414 5.92 -3.80 12.78
N ASP A 415 6.14 -4.95 13.42
CA ASP A 415 7.07 -5.97 12.90
C ASP A 415 6.61 -6.53 11.54
N THR A 416 5.31 -6.78 11.39
CA THR A 416 4.74 -7.25 10.11
C THR A 416 4.83 -6.18 9.01
N LEU A 417 4.56 -4.92 9.37
CA LEU A 417 4.65 -3.80 8.44
C LEU A 417 6.10 -3.57 7.99
N PHE A 418 7.05 -3.50 8.93
CA PHE A 418 8.46 -3.23 8.65
C PHE A 418 9.20 -4.39 8.02
N ALA A 419 8.72 -5.63 8.16
CA ALA A 419 9.18 -6.76 7.36
C ALA A 419 8.88 -6.60 5.85
N ARG A 420 7.84 -5.84 5.48
CA ARG A 420 7.51 -5.53 4.07
C ARG A 420 8.33 -4.39 3.51
N PHE A 421 8.84 -3.49 4.37
CA PHE A 421 9.80 -2.50 3.94
C PHE A 421 11.09 -3.23 3.57
N CYS A 422 11.61 -2.92 2.39
CA CYS A 422 12.92 -3.42 2.02
C CYS A 422 13.91 -3.05 3.15
N LEU A 423 14.60 -4.04 3.72
CA LEU A 423 16.04 -3.84 4.00
C LEU A 423 16.59 -3.20 2.74
N GLY A 424 17.42 -2.17 2.80
CA GLY A 424 18.06 -1.65 1.58
C GLY A 424 18.75 -2.77 0.78
N LYS A 425 17.98 -3.40 -0.11
CA LYS A 425 18.25 -4.57 -0.95
C LYS A 425 17.41 -4.38 -2.21
#